data_AF-A0ABD2XT45-F1
#
_entry.id   AF-A0ABD2XT45-F1
#
_cell.length_a   1.000
_cell.length_b   1.000
_cell.length_c   1.000
_cell.angle_alpha   90.00
_cell.angle_beta   90.00
_cell.angle_gamma   90.00
#
_symmetry.space_group_name_H-M   'P 1'
#
loop_
_entity.id
_entity.type
_entity.pdbx_description
1 polymer ?
#
loop_
_entity_poly.entity_id
_entity_poly.type
_entity_poly.pdbx_seq_one_letter_code
_entity_poly.pdbx_strand_id
1 'polypeptide(L)'
;MRGRVLSIFLATPVSILSLEVEVTNAYLHGKTRVLIDYANMNGPYLGIVVPNLYEMNPLLQHPSYKANKFVIEFQGRKFRFGTIGNRKAILVITGLGVINAGITMQLVLALFDVNTVVHYGIAMNANSSLSIGDVTIVRYWAYTGLWNW
;
A
#
# COMPACT_ATOMS: atom_id res chain seq x y z
N MET A 1 -61.20 -28.67 5.72
CA MET A 1 -60.25 -27.55 5.55
C MET A 1 -59.24 -27.57 6.68
N ARG A 2 -57.99 -27.95 6.40
CA ARG A 2 -56.80 -27.67 7.22
C ARG A 2 -55.59 -27.87 6.29
N GLY A 3 -55.16 -26.78 5.67
CA GLY A 3 -54.07 -26.76 4.69
C GLY A 3 -52.72 -26.96 5.37
N ARG A 4 -51.88 -27.80 4.76
CA ARG A 4 -50.49 -28.06 5.16
C ARG A 4 -49.63 -26.87 4.72
N VAL A 5 -48.93 -26.25 5.67
CA VAL A 5 -47.91 -25.22 5.39
C VAL A 5 -46.63 -25.94 4.96
N LEU A 6 -46.21 -25.72 3.72
CA LEU A 6 -44.96 -26.22 3.16
C LEU A 6 -43.88 -25.15 3.38
N SER A 7 -42.99 -25.35 4.35
CA SER A 7 -41.83 -24.48 4.57
C SER A 7 -40.76 -24.79 3.51
N ILE A 8 -40.59 -23.88 2.56
CA ILE A 8 -39.53 -23.92 1.55
C ILE A 8 -38.28 -23.32 2.20
N PHE A 9 -37.29 -24.16 2.51
CA PHE A 9 -35.94 -23.71 2.88
C PHE A 9 -35.20 -23.32 1.60
N LEU A 10 -35.09 -22.02 1.33
CA LEU A 10 -34.19 -21.47 0.31
C LEU A 10 -32.76 -21.52 0.84
N ALA A 11 -32.02 -22.56 0.48
CA ALA A 11 -30.58 -22.61 0.68
C ALA A 11 -29.92 -21.61 -0.29
N THR A 12 -29.44 -20.48 0.20
CA THR A 12 -28.58 -19.59 -0.57
C THR A 12 -27.20 -20.23 -0.67
N PRO A 13 -26.68 -20.50 -1.88
CA PRO A 13 -25.30 -20.96 -2.00
C PRO A 13 -24.38 -19.80 -1.61
N VAL A 14 -23.63 -19.97 -0.52
CA VAL A 14 -22.47 -19.13 -0.21
C VAL A 14 -21.43 -19.46 -1.26
N SER A 15 -21.39 -18.67 -2.33
CA SER A 15 -20.27 -18.70 -3.29
C SER A 15 -19.04 -18.19 -2.56
N ILE A 16 -18.21 -19.11 -2.07
CA ILE A 16 -16.86 -18.81 -1.64
C ILE A 16 -16.11 -18.40 -2.90
N LEU A 17 -15.93 -17.09 -3.09
CA LEU A 17 -15.06 -16.55 -4.12
C LEU A 17 -13.63 -16.88 -3.70
N SER A 18 -13.13 -18.04 -4.08
CA SER A 18 -11.70 -18.34 -4.02
C SER A 18 -11.00 -17.35 -4.95
N LEU A 19 -10.42 -16.30 -4.39
CA LEU A 19 -9.43 -15.48 -5.08
C LEU A 19 -8.23 -16.39 -5.33
N GLU A 20 -8.24 -17.09 -6.45
CA GLU A 20 -6.99 -17.48 -7.09
C GLU A 20 -6.21 -16.18 -7.29
N VAL A 21 -5.09 -16.05 -6.57
CA VAL A 21 -4.07 -15.07 -6.90
C VAL A 21 -3.51 -15.53 -8.25
N GLU A 22 -4.24 -15.22 -9.32
CA GLU A 22 -3.70 -15.27 -10.65
C GLU A 22 -2.58 -14.23 -10.64
N VAL A 23 -1.35 -14.71 -10.52
CA VAL A 23 -0.16 -13.87 -10.58
C VAL A 23 -0.26 -13.15 -11.90
N THR A 24 -0.63 -11.87 -11.87
CA THR A 24 -0.89 -11.02 -13.03
C THR A 24 0.46 -10.67 -13.68
N ASN A 25 1.13 -11.69 -14.21
CA ASN A 25 2.41 -11.60 -14.90
C ASN A 25 2.24 -10.97 -16.30
N ALA A 26 1.01 -10.79 -16.78
CA ALA A 26 0.73 -10.35 -18.13
C ALA A 26 1.06 -8.86 -18.42
N TYR A 27 1.34 -8.03 -17.41
CA TYR A 27 1.65 -6.59 -17.60
C TYR A 27 3.09 -6.19 -17.23
N LEU A 28 3.90 -7.11 -16.70
CA LEU A 28 5.30 -6.82 -16.38
C LEU A 28 6.16 -7.04 -17.63
N HIS A 29 6.56 -5.94 -18.29
CA HIS A 29 7.53 -6.02 -19.38
C HIS A 29 8.81 -6.71 -18.88
N GLY A 30 9.36 -7.66 -19.66
CA GLY A 30 10.38 -8.59 -19.16
C GLY A 30 11.59 -7.93 -18.48
N LYS A 31 12.02 -6.75 -18.97
CA LYS A 31 13.08 -5.96 -18.31
C LYS A 31 12.70 -5.53 -16.89
N THR A 32 11.50 -5.02 -16.68
CA THR A 32 11.01 -4.61 -15.35
C THR A 32 10.91 -5.80 -14.41
N ARG A 33 10.49 -6.97 -14.92
CA ARG A 33 10.43 -8.18 -14.11
C ARG A 33 11.80 -8.59 -13.58
N VAL A 34 12.82 -8.61 -14.44
CA VAL A 34 14.21 -8.93 -14.03
C VAL A 34 14.72 -7.96 -12.95
N LEU A 35 14.42 -6.66 -13.07
CA LEU A 35 14.80 -5.67 -12.06
C LEU A 35 14.10 -5.91 -10.72
N ILE A 36 12.82 -6.28 -10.75
CA ILE A 36 12.05 -6.61 -9.55
C ILE A 36 12.59 -7.88 -8.89
N ASP A 37 12.85 -8.94 -9.66
CA ASP A 37 13.41 -10.18 -9.13
C ASP A 37 14.79 -9.93 -8.50
N TYR A 38 15.64 -9.13 -9.16
CA TYR A 38 16.93 -8.70 -8.61
C TYR A 38 16.78 -7.89 -7.31
N ALA A 39 15.80 -6.99 -7.22
CA ALA A 39 15.51 -6.27 -6.00
C ALA A 39 15.11 -7.25 -4.88
N ASN A 40 14.23 -8.22 -5.16
CA ASN A 40 13.71 -9.15 -4.18
C ASN A 40 14.77 -10.12 -3.64
N MET A 41 15.82 -10.45 -4.42
CA MET A 41 16.99 -11.17 -3.91
C MET A 41 17.72 -10.42 -2.78
N ASN A 42 17.53 -9.10 -2.68
CA ASN A 42 18.14 -8.25 -1.67
C ASN A 42 17.17 -7.85 -0.55
N GLY A 43 15.92 -8.33 -0.55
CA GLY A 43 14.94 -8.08 0.50
C GLY A 43 15.27 -8.78 1.83
N PRO A 44 14.39 -8.70 2.84
CA PRO A 44 13.15 -7.94 2.83
C PRO A 44 13.37 -6.45 3.08
N TYR A 45 12.46 -5.61 2.59
CA TYR A 45 12.52 -4.15 2.71
C TYR A 45 11.48 -3.59 3.69
N LEU A 46 11.84 -2.46 4.31
CA LEU A 46 10.88 -1.52 4.89
C LEU A 46 10.26 -0.67 3.78
N GLY A 47 8.96 -0.81 3.54
CA GLY A 47 8.22 0.04 2.62
C GLY A 47 7.87 1.38 3.26
N ILE A 48 8.32 2.47 2.65
CA ILE A 48 7.96 3.84 3.03
C ILE A 48 7.05 4.40 1.95
N VAL A 49 5.81 4.67 2.31
CA VAL A 49 4.76 5.10 1.38
C VAL A 49 4.25 6.46 1.82
N VAL A 50 4.36 7.47 0.97
CA VAL A 50 4.01 8.86 1.32
C VAL A 50 3.23 9.54 0.19
N PRO A 51 2.39 10.54 0.47
CA PRO A 51 1.50 11.09 -0.54
C PRO A 51 2.18 12.01 -1.55
N ASN A 52 3.18 12.80 -1.14
CA ASN A 52 3.85 13.74 -2.03
C ASN A 52 5.32 14.02 -1.60
N LEU A 53 5.95 14.98 -2.28
CA LEU A 53 7.36 15.34 -2.04
C LEU A 53 7.59 16.10 -0.73
N TYR A 54 6.60 16.82 -0.21
CA TYR A 54 6.72 17.52 1.06
C TYR A 54 6.90 16.54 2.23
N GLU A 55 6.26 15.37 2.21
CA GLU A 55 6.49 14.33 3.22
C GLU A 55 7.73 13.48 2.92
N MET A 56 8.08 13.30 1.64
CA MET A 56 9.25 12.52 1.25
C MET A 56 10.57 13.23 1.56
N ASN A 57 10.67 14.53 1.21
CA ASN A 57 11.94 15.27 1.22
C ASN A 57 12.63 15.33 2.59
N PRO A 58 11.93 15.52 3.72
CA PRO A 58 12.57 15.49 5.04
C PRO A 58 13.33 14.19 5.30
N LEU A 59 12.78 13.04 4.88
CA LEU A 59 13.46 11.75 5.00
C LEU A 59 14.67 11.68 4.07
N LEU A 60 14.55 12.14 2.82
CA LEU A 60 15.67 12.13 1.86
C LEU A 60 16.86 13.00 2.30
N GLN A 61 16.59 14.05 3.08
CA GLN A 61 17.60 14.98 3.60
C GLN A 61 18.16 14.55 4.97
N HIS A 62 17.51 13.60 5.64
CA HIS A 62 17.93 13.15 6.97
C HIS A 62 19.21 12.31 6.88
N PRO A 63 20.23 12.53 7.74
CA PRO A 63 21.52 11.84 7.66
C PRO A 63 21.45 10.32 7.83
N SER A 64 20.39 9.82 8.48
CA SER A 64 20.16 8.38 8.62
C SER A 64 19.68 7.69 7.34
N TYR A 65 19.23 8.44 6.33
CA TYR A 65 18.84 7.89 5.04
C TYR A 65 20.04 7.90 4.09
N LYS A 66 20.32 6.75 3.49
CA LYS A 66 21.33 6.62 2.42
C LYS A 66 20.66 6.12 1.15
N ALA A 67 20.61 6.98 0.14
CA ALA A 67 20.01 6.66 -1.15
C ALA A 67 20.86 5.64 -1.92
N ASN A 68 20.18 4.72 -2.60
CA ASN A 68 20.75 3.94 -3.70
C ASN A 68 20.37 4.64 -5.03
N LYS A 69 21.25 4.59 -6.02
CA LYS A 69 20.96 5.08 -7.39
C LYS A 69 19.95 4.19 -8.11
N PHE A 70 19.73 2.97 -7.63
CA PHE A 70 18.77 2.03 -8.18
C PHE A 70 17.33 2.51 -7.98
N VAL A 71 16.59 2.63 -9.08
CA VAL A 71 15.20 3.05 -9.14
C VAL A 71 14.47 2.18 -10.15
N ILE A 72 13.27 1.72 -9.80
CA ILE A 72 12.38 1.01 -10.72
C ILE A 72 11.16 1.91 -10.96
N GLU A 73 10.80 2.10 -12.22
CA GLU A 73 9.59 2.83 -12.60
C GLU A 73 8.54 1.85 -13.13
N PHE A 74 7.34 1.88 -12.55
CA PHE A 74 6.23 1.03 -12.98
C PHE A 74 4.89 1.70 -12.68
N GLN A 75 3.97 1.67 -13.66
CA GLN A 75 2.63 2.28 -13.54
C GLN A 75 2.64 3.71 -12.99
N GLY A 76 3.55 4.54 -13.52
CA GLY A 76 3.69 5.95 -13.14
C GLY A 76 4.32 6.21 -11.77
N ARG A 77 4.83 5.16 -11.08
CA ARG A 77 5.45 5.27 -9.75
C ARG A 77 6.94 4.98 -9.83
N LYS A 78 7.71 5.74 -9.05
CA LYS A 78 9.16 5.55 -8.91
C LYS A 78 9.45 4.90 -7.56
N PHE A 79 9.84 3.63 -7.59
CA PHE A 79 10.28 2.88 -6.41
C PHE A 79 11.77 3.14 -6.20
N ARG A 80 12.10 3.86 -5.14
CA ARG A 80 13.47 4.27 -4.82
C ARG A 80 14.03 3.38 -3.74
N PHE A 81 15.24 2.88 -3.94
CA PHE A 81 15.88 1.99 -2.97
C PHE A 81 16.89 2.77 -2.13
N GLY A 82 17.09 2.32 -0.90
CA GLY A 82 18.06 2.91 0.01
C GLY A 82 18.14 2.17 1.32
N THR A 83 18.69 2.83 2.32
CA THR A 83 18.72 2.34 3.70
C THR A 83 18.34 3.46 4.67
N ILE A 84 17.64 3.10 5.74
CA ILE A 84 17.33 3.99 6.87
C ILE A 84 17.97 3.35 8.10
N GLY A 85 19.05 3.94 8.60
CA GLY A 85 19.93 3.27 9.56
C GLY A 85 20.45 1.95 8.98
N ASN A 86 20.16 0.84 9.65
CA ASN A 86 20.59 -0.50 9.24
C ASN A 86 19.51 -1.28 8.44
N ARG A 87 18.35 -0.67 8.16
CA ARG A 87 17.26 -1.34 7.43
C ARG A 87 17.23 -0.91 5.97
N LYS A 88 17.11 -1.88 5.07
CA LYS A 88 16.86 -1.62 3.64
C LYS A 88 15.46 -1.05 3.48
N ALA A 89 15.31 -0.04 2.63
CA ALA A 89 14.05 0.66 2.44
C ALA A 89 13.71 0.82 0.96
N ILE A 90 12.41 0.74 0.67
CA ILE A 90 11.82 1.15 -0.62
C ILE A 90 10.92 2.34 -0.34
N LEU A 91 11.18 3.47 -1.01
CA LEU A 91 10.43 4.70 -0.87
C LEU A 91 9.61 4.91 -2.14
N VAL A 92 8.32 5.19 -1.98
CA VAL A 92 7.41 5.45 -3.10
C VAL A 92 6.41 6.55 -2.74
N ILE A 93 6.12 7.40 -3.73
CA ILE A 93 5.09 8.43 -3.65
C ILE A 93 3.78 7.87 -4.20
N THR A 94 2.69 7.97 -3.45
CA THR A 94 1.38 7.47 -3.88
C THR A 94 0.66 8.43 -4.81
N GLY A 95 0.83 9.74 -4.60
CA GLY A 95 -0.11 10.76 -5.06
C GLY A 95 -1.28 10.92 -4.09
N LEU A 96 -2.14 11.91 -4.33
CA LEU A 96 -3.26 12.24 -3.44
C LEU A 96 -4.45 11.29 -3.64
N GLY A 97 -5.19 11.05 -2.56
CA GLY A 97 -6.43 10.27 -2.56
C GLY A 97 -6.26 8.79 -2.24
N VAL A 98 -7.30 8.19 -1.64
CA VAL A 98 -7.27 6.80 -1.13
C VAL A 98 -7.04 5.76 -2.24
N ILE A 99 -7.57 6.00 -3.45
CA ILE A 99 -7.43 5.06 -4.57
C ILE A 99 -5.96 4.98 -4.99
N ASN A 100 -5.29 6.13 -5.11
CA ASN A 100 -3.88 6.20 -5.44
C ASN A 100 -3.01 5.53 -4.37
N ALA A 101 -3.32 5.77 -3.09
CA ALA A 101 -2.66 5.09 -1.98
C ALA A 101 -2.86 3.57 -2.03
N GLY A 102 -4.10 3.11 -2.25
CA GLY A 102 -4.44 1.69 -2.36
C GLY A 102 -3.72 1.00 -3.51
N ILE A 103 -3.76 1.56 -4.72
CA ILE A 103 -3.05 1.01 -5.89
C ILE A 103 -1.55 0.95 -5.63
N THR A 104 -0.97 2.00 -5.05
CA THR A 104 0.47 2.02 -4.74
C THR A 104 0.83 0.94 -3.73
N MET A 105 0.02 0.78 -2.68
CA MET A 105 0.22 -0.25 -1.67
C MET A 105 0.15 -1.65 -2.27
N GLN A 106 -0.84 -1.91 -3.12
CA GLN A 106 -0.97 -3.18 -3.82
C GLN A 106 0.27 -3.44 -4.70
N LEU A 107 0.79 -2.43 -5.40
CA LEU A 107 2.01 -2.58 -6.19
C LEU A 107 3.23 -2.85 -5.30
N VAL A 108 3.37 -2.17 -4.16
CA VAL A 108 4.48 -2.42 -3.23
C VAL A 108 4.46 -3.88 -2.75
N LEU A 109 3.31 -4.36 -2.30
CA LEU A 109 3.15 -5.71 -1.75
C LEU A 109 3.22 -6.81 -2.81
N ALA A 110 2.70 -6.57 -4.01
CA ALA A 110 2.67 -7.57 -5.06
C ALA A 110 4.01 -7.70 -5.80
N LEU A 111 4.80 -6.62 -5.87
CA LEU A 111 6.03 -6.62 -6.64
C LEU A 111 7.28 -6.84 -5.77
N PHE A 112 7.30 -6.36 -4.53
CA PHE A 112 8.52 -6.35 -3.73
C PHE A 112 8.44 -7.20 -2.47
N ASP A 113 9.57 -7.80 -2.09
CA ASP A 113 9.72 -8.50 -0.81
C ASP A 113 9.78 -7.49 0.35
N VAL A 114 8.62 -7.20 0.95
CA VAL A 114 8.45 -6.17 1.98
C VAL A 114 7.89 -6.80 3.24
N ASN A 115 8.55 -6.58 4.38
CA ASN A 115 8.12 -7.13 5.67
C ASN A 115 7.24 -6.18 6.49
N THR A 116 7.35 -4.88 6.25
CA THR A 116 6.68 -3.83 7.03
C THR A 116 6.51 -2.62 6.15
N VAL A 117 5.35 -1.98 6.25
CA VAL A 117 5.08 -0.71 5.58
C VAL A 117 4.79 0.37 6.62
N VAL A 118 5.41 1.52 6.43
CA VAL A 118 5.12 2.75 7.16
C VAL A 118 4.55 3.74 6.15
N HIS A 119 3.30 4.13 6.38
CA HIS A 119 2.70 5.27 5.72
C HIS A 119 2.66 6.44 6.69
N TYR A 120 3.14 7.61 6.25
CA TYR A 120 3.07 8.83 7.05
C TYR A 120 2.77 10.04 6.18
N GLY A 121 2.21 11.08 6.81
CA GLY A 121 2.01 12.38 6.19
C GLY A 121 1.27 13.35 7.08
N ILE A 122 1.02 14.53 6.55
CA ILE A 122 0.31 15.59 7.26
C ILE A 122 -1.19 15.28 7.23
N ALA A 123 -1.84 15.41 8.37
CA ALA A 123 -3.28 15.24 8.51
C ALA A 123 -3.89 16.40 9.30
N MET A 124 -5.19 16.61 9.10
CA MET A 124 -6.01 17.40 10.01
C MET A 124 -6.70 16.46 11.00
N ASN A 125 -7.00 16.96 12.20
CA ASN A 125 -7.63 16.19 13.24
C ASN A 125 -9.00 16.80 13.62
N ALA A 126 -9.94 15.95 14.02
CA ALA A 126 -11.24 16.35 14.56
C ALA A 126 -11.31 16.19 16.09
N ASN A 127 -10.21 15.78 16.73
CA ASN A 127 -10.15 15.55 18.16
C ASN A 127 -9.64 16.83 18.84
N SER A 128 -10.51 17.51 19.59
CA SER A 128 -10.17 18.77 20.26
C SER A 128 -9.02 18.69 21.27
N SER A 129 -8.61 17.48 21.66
CA SER A 129 -7.44 17.27 22.52
C SER A 129 -6.11 17.28 21.76
N LEU A 130 -6.11 17.29 20.42
CA LEU A 130 -4.90 17.32 19.59
C LEU A 130 -4.61 18.74 19.09
N SER A 131 -3.35 19.14 19.19
CA SER A 131 -2.84 20.44 18.76
C SER A 131 -2.10 20.34 17.42
N ILE A 132 -1.89 21.50 16.79
CA ILE A 132 -1.04 21.59 15.59
C ILE A 132 0.38 21.15 15.97
N GLY A 133 0.95 20.24 15.18
CA GLY A 133 2.28 19.69 15.41
C GLY A 133 2.28 18.36 16.17
N ASP A 134 1.15 17.93 16.71
CA ASP A 134 1.04 16.61 17.34
C ASP A 134 1.22 15.49 16.31
N VAL A 135 2.01 14.48 16.69
CA VAL A 135 2.22 13.27 15.91
C VAL A 135 1.35 12.17 16.48
N THR A 136 0.47 11.62 15.65
CA THR A 136 -0.47 10.57 16.07
C THR A 136 -0.19 9.27 15.32
N ILE A 137 -0.36 8.15 16.03
CA ILE A 137 -0.31 6.80 15.45
C ILE A 137 -1.75 6.29 15.39
N VAL A 138 -2.25 6.13 14.17
CA VAL A 138 -3.62 5.70 13.92
C VAL A 138 -3.77 4.21 14.23
N ARG A 139 -4.77 3.86 15.04
CA ARG A 139 -5.09 2.46 15.37
C ARG A 139 -6.12 1.85 14.41
N TYR A 140 -7.06 2.66 13.92
CA TYR A 140 -8.15 2.25 13.05
C TYR A 140 -8.43 3.30 11.99
N TRP A 141 -8.88 2.86 10.81
CA TRP A 141 -9.26 3.73 9.71
C TRP A 141 -10.74 3.55 9.42
N ALA A 142 -11.44 4.66 9.20
CA ALA A 142 -12.80 4.66 8.69
C ALA A 142 -12.79 5.27 7.29
N TYR A 143 -13.40 4.59 6.32
CA TYR A 143 -13.67 5.16 5.03
C TYR A 143 -15.03 5.84 5.06
N THR A 144 -15.05 7.17 5.05
CA THR A 144 -16.28 7.98 5.17
C THR A 144 -16.73 8.59 3.86
N GLY A 145 -16.09 8.22 2.75
CA GLY A 145 -16.50 8.66 1.41
C GLY A 145 -17.65 7.81 0.88
N LEU A 146 -18.60 8.42 0.17
CA LEU A 146 -19.52 7.69 -0.69
C LEU A 146 -18.76 7.23 -1.93
N TRP A 147 -18.67 5.91 -2.13
CA TRP A 147 -18.10 5.34 -3.34
C TRP A 147 -19.14 5.47 -4.45
N ASN A 148 -19.05 6.54 -5.24
CA ASN A 148 -19.84 6.69 -6.45
C ASN A 148 -18.99 6.15 -7.61
N TRP A 149 -19.36 4.97 -8.10
CA TRP A 149 -18.79 4.36 -9.31
C TRP A 149 -19.73 4.60 -10.49
#